data_AF-A0A3P9DT05-F1
#
_entry.id   AF-A0A3P9DT05-F1
#
_cell.length_a   1.000
_cell.length_b   1.000
_cell.length_c   1.000
_cell.angle_alpha   90.00
_cell.angle_beta   90.00
_cell.angle_gamma   90.00
#
_symmetry.space_group_name_H-M   'P 1'
#
loop_
_entity.id
_entity.type
_entity.pdbx_description
1 polymer ?
#
loop_
_entity_poly.entity_id
_entity_poly.type
_entity_poly.pdbx_seq_one_letter_code
_entity_poly.pdbx_strand_id
1 'polypeptide(L)'
;MGLSLLDMLHLPKLTVEENKSLVKQITREELHMAIGKLKANKSPGTDGFTAEWYKKLGEPLTPVLLKTFNWLLTKLECSNYRPISVLNVDYKLFTSIIARRLEGSRPNWIC
;
A
#
# COMPACT_ATOMS: atom_id res chain seq x y z
N MET A 1 -17.35 33.23 -8.87
CA MET A 1 -17.68 31.80 -8.75
C MET A 1 -16.81 31.06 -9.77
N GLY A 2 -15.53 30.85 -9.43
CA GLY A 2 -14.59 30.20 -10.34
C GLY A 2 -14.69 28.70 -10.16
N LEU A 3 -15.10 27.97 -11.21
CA LEU A 3 -14.97 26.52 -11.23
C LEU A 3 -13.48 26.20 -11.04
N SER A 4 -13.15 25.33 -10.10
CA SER A 4 -11.75 24.98 -9.86
C SER A 4 -11.19 24.30 -11.12
N LEU A 5 -9.90 24.48 -11.42
CA LEU A 5 -9.22 23.83 -12.55
C LEU A 5 -9.47 22.30 -12.57
N LEU A 6 -9.68 21.70 -11.40
CA LEU A 6 -9.99 20.28 -11.23
C LEU A 6 -11.42 19.90 -11.65
N ASP A 7 -12.36 20.82 -11.64
CA ASP A 7 -13.75 20.56 -12.07
C ASP A 7 -13.90 20.61 -13.60
N MET A 8 -12.97 21.31 -14.28
CA MET A 8 -12.92 21.37 -15.76
C MET A 8 -12.25 20.14 -16.38
N LEU A 9 -11.38 19.46 -15.62
CA LEU A 9 -10.83 18.18 -16.02
C LEU A 9 -11.84 17.11 -15.59
N HIS A 10 -12.44 16.39 -16.55
CA HIS A 10 -13.24 15.19 -16.27
C HIS A 10 -12.32 14.07 -15.75
N LEU A 11 -11.80 14.26 -14.54
CA LEU A 11 -10.93 13.30 -13.90
C LEU A 11 -11.78 12.12 -13.46
N PRO A 12 -11.33 10.89 -13.72
CA PRO A 12 -11.97 9.72 -13.17
C PRO A 12 -11.86 9.78 -11.65
N LYS A 13 -13.01 9.74 -10.99
CA LYS A 13 -13.11 9.70 -9.54
C LYS A 13 -13.42 8.27 -9.13
N LEU A 14 -12.70 7.78 -8.11
CA LEU A 14 -13.04 6.52 -7.47
C LEU A 14 -14.47 6.58 -6.92
N THR A 15 -15.24 5.53 -7.18
CA THR A 15 -16.55 5.35 -6.56
C THR A 15 -16.42 5.12 -5.06
N VAL A 16 -17.51 5.34 -4.32
CA VAL A 16 -17.55 5.09 -2.87
C VAL A 16 -17.26 3.61 -2.57
N GLU A 17 -17.71 2.72 -3.45
CA GLU A 17 -17.56 1.27 -3.36
C GLU A 17 -16.11 0.83 -3.61
N GLU A 18 -15.46 1.36 -4.65
CA GLU A 18 -14.04 1.11 -4.89
C GLU A 18 -13.19 1.64 -3.74
N ASN A 19 -13.49 2.84 -3.24
CA ASN A 19 -12.80 3.41 -2.08
C ASN A 19 -12.96 2.52 -0.83
N LYS A 20 -14.18 2.02 -0.55
CA LYS A 20 -14.44 1.05 0.53
C LYS A 20 -13.62 -0.23 0.37
N SER A 21 -13.42 -0.70 -0.87
CA SER A 21 -12.61 -1.88 -1.14
C SER A 21 -11.12 -1.64 -0.89
N LEU A 22 -10.62 -0.45 -1.24
CA LEU A 22 -9.21 -0.05 -1.06
C LEU A 22 -8.84 0.04 0.41
N VAL A 23 -9.75 0.54 1.25
CA VAL A 23 -9.54 0.73 2.70
C VAL A 23 -9.88 -0.50 3.54
N LYS A 24 -10.32 -1.61 2.93
CA LYS A 24 -10.59 -2.87 3.64
C LYS A 24 -9.33 -3.34 4.37
N GLN A 25 -9.47 -4.08 5.47
CA GLN A 25 -8.29 -4.64 6.15
C GLN A 25 -7.43 -5.52 5.21
N ILE A 26 -6.12 -5.36 5.30
CA ILE A 26 -5.11 -6.18 4.62
C ILE A 26 -5.09 -7.57 5.24
N THR A 27 -5.21 -8.58 4.38
CA THR A 27 -5.19 -9.98 4.80
C THR A 27 -3.77 -10.54 4.84
N ARG A 28 -3.63 -11.68 5.53
CA ARG A 28 -2.37 -12.42 5.62
C ARG A 28 -1.89 -12.81 4.21
N GLU A 29 -2.79 -13.28 3.36
CA GLU A 29 -2.52 -13.74 2.00
C GLU A 29 -1.99 -12.60 1.12
N GLU A 30 -2.59 -11.41 1.22
CA GLU A 30 -2.11 -10.20 0.52
C GLU A 30 -0.69 -9.85 0.94
N LEU A 31 -0.40 -9.92 2.23
CA LEU A 31 0.93 -9.64 2.78
C LEU A 31 1.97 -10.69 2.34
N HIS A 32 1.67 -11.98 2.45
CA HIS A 32 2.59 -13.04 2.00
C HIS A 32 2.83 -12.98 0.50
N MET A 33 1.80 -12.69 -0.31
CA MET A 33 1.98 -12.48 -1.74
C MET A 33 2.90 -11.28 -2.03
N ALA A 34 2.77 -10.18 -1.28
CA ALA A 34 3.64 -9.01 -1.43
C ALA A 34 5.09 -9.32 -1.04
N ILE A 35 5.31 -10.03 0.07
CA ILE A 35 6.62 -10.50 0.52
C ILE A 35 7.26 -11.42 -0.53
N GLY A 36 6.49 -12.37 -1.08
CA GLY A 36 6.96 -13.28 -2.12
C GLY A 36 7.40 -12.57 -3.40
N LYS A 37 6.76 -11.45 -3.75
CA LYS A 37 7.11 -10.61 -4.92
C LYS A 37 8.32 -9.71 -4.69
N LEU A 38 8.89 -9.65 -3.48
CA LEU A 38 10.10 -8.86 -3.24
C LEU A 38 11.28 -9.42 -4.07
N LYS A 39 11.88 -8.56 -4.89
CA LYS A 39 13.11 -8.88 -5.64
C LYS A 39 14.26 -9.12 -4.67
N ALA A 40 14.83 -10.33 -4.72
CA ALA A 40 16.00 -10.75 -3.96
C ALA A 40 17.26 -9.99 -4.41
N ASN A 41 18.33 -10.09 -3.61
CA ASN A 41 19.68 -9.60 -3.94
C ASN A 41 19.79 -8.10 -4.23
N LYS A 42 18.87 -7.29 -3.68
CA LYS A 42 19.02 -5.84 -3.66
C LYS A 42 19.79 -5.42 -2.41
N SER A 43 20.63 -4.40 -2.56
CA SER A 43 21.29 -3.76 -1.43
C SER A 43 20.25 -3.32 -0.40
N PRO A 44 20.49 -3.53 0.90
CA PRO A 44 19.61 -3.05 1.96
C PRO A 44 19.47 -1.52 1.91
N GLY A 45 18.36 -1.01 2.44
CA GLY A 45 18.23 0.42 2.68
C GLY A 45 19.18 0.89 3.78
N THR A 46 19.06 2.16 4.18
CA THR A 46 19.76 2.72 5.35
C THR A 46 19.42 2.00 6.66
N ASP A 47 18.39 1.16 6.64
CA ASP A 47 17.88 0.34 7.75
C ASP A 47 18.51 -1.07 7.84
N GLY A 48 19.25 -1.53 6.83
CA GLY A 48 19.89 -2.85 6.83
C GLY A 48 18.95 -4.03 6.54
N PHE A 49 17.63 -3.83 6.44
CA PHE A 49 16.68 -4.92 6.21
C PHE A 49 16.52 -5.23 4.72
N THR A 50 16.93 -6.43 4.30
CA THR A 50 16.82 -6.88 2.90
C THR A 50 15.52 -7.64 2.64
N ALA A 51 15.16 -7.81 1.37
CA ALA A 51 14.02 -8.66 0.97
C ALA A 51 14.11 -10.10 1.53
N GLU A 52 15.32 -10.63 1.67
CA GLU A 52 15.57 -11.96 2.21
C GLU A 52 15.24 -12.06 3.70
N TRP A 53 15.41 -10.97 4.43
CA TRP A 53 15.01 -10.88 5.84
C TRP A 53 13.49 -11.10 5.97
N TYR A 54 12.68 -10.43 5.14
CA TYR A 54 11.22 -10.60 5.12
C TYR A 54 10.79 -11.99 4.65
N LYS A 55 11.51 -12.59 3.69
CA LYS A 55 11.20 -13.96 3.22
C LYS A 55 11.53 -15.01 4.26
N LYS A 56 12.64 -14.86 5.01
CA LYS A 56 13.08 -15.82 6.03
C LYS A 56 12.35 -15.65 7.36
N LEU A 57 12.08 -14.41 7.77
CA LEU A 57 11.39 -14.08 9.03
C LEU A 57 9.92 -13.73 8.82
N GLY A 58 9.34 -14.09 7.67
CA GLY A 58 7.97 -13.73 7.30
C GLY A 58 6.94 -14.13 8.34
N GLU A 59 6.89 -15.40 8.76
CA GLU A 59 5.90 -15.89 9.72
C GLU A 59 5.88 -15.16 11.08
N PRO A 60 7.01 -15.02 11.80
CA PRO A 60 7.02 -14.31 13.08
C PRO A 60 6.73 -12.80 12.92
N LEU A 61 7.04 -12.23 11.75
CA LEU A 61 6.87 -10.81 11.48
C LEU A 61 5.45 -10.47 10.96
N THR A 62 4.77 -11.41 10.30
CA THR A 62 3.42 -11.26 9.77
C THR A 62 2.43 -10.63 10.75
N PRO A 63 2.26 -11.11 12.00
CA PRO A 63 1.28 -10.51 12.91
C PRO A 63 1.58 -9.04 13.24
N VAL A 64 2.86 -8.66 13.33
CA VAL A 64 3.28 -7.28 13.63
C VAL A 64 3.05 -6.38 12.41
N LEU A 65 3.45 -6.82 11.21
CA LEU A 65 3.22 -6.08 9.98
C LEU A 65 1.73 -5.91 9.68
N LEU A 66 0.96 -6.99 9.83
CA LEU A 66 -0.48 -6.97 9.57
C LEU A 66 -1.22 -6.06 10.54
N LYS A 67 -0.84 -6.06 11.84
CA LYS A 67 -1.37 -5.11 12.82
C LYS A 67 -1.02 -3.68 12.46
N THR A 68 0.24 -3.42 12.12
CA THR A 68 0.73 -2.07 11.78
C THR A 68 0.06 -1.52 10.52
N PHE A 69 -0.01 -2.31 9.44
CA PHE A 69 -0.60 -1.89 8.17
C PHE A 69 -2.10 -1.65 8.28
N ASN A 70 -2.83 -2.49 9.03
CA ASN A 70 -4.26 -2.27 9.27
C ASN A 70 -4.53 -1.06 10.18
N TRP A 71 -3.66 -0.80 11.16
CA TRP A 71 -3.72 0.41 11.96
C TRP A 71 -3.49 1.66 11.11
N LEU A 72 -2.51 1.63 10.19
CA LEU A 72 -2.27 2.71 9.23
C LEU A 72 -3.50 2.97 8.35
N LEU A 73 -4.12 1.92 7.79
CA LEU A 73 -5.35 2.05 6.99
C LEU A 73 -6.49 2.70 7.76
N THR A 74 -6.59 2.44 9.07
CA THR A 74 -7.65 3.01 9.92
C THR A 74 -7.41 4.48 10.26
N LYS A 75 -6.14 4.94 10.25
CA LYS A 75 -5.74 6.30 10.62
C LYS A 75 -5.47 7.22 9.43
N LEU A 76 -5.47 6.67 8.22
CA LEU A 76 -5.19 7.41 6.98
C LEU A 76 -6.42 8.21 6.54
N GLU A 77 -6.48 9.47 6.96
CA GLU A 77 -6.93 10.53 6.05
C GLU A 77 -5.72 10.94 5.20
N CYS A 78 -5.86 10.93 3.86
CA CYS A 78 -4.77 11.25 2.93
C CYS A 78 -4.09 12.60 3.19
N SER A 79 -4.77 13.51 3.91
CA SER A 79 -4.28 14.84 4.31
C SER A 79 -3.20 14.81 5.41
N ASN A 80 -3.09 13.73 6.19
CA ASN A 80 -2.26 13.69 7.40
C ASN A 80 -1.11 12.66 7.38
N TYR A 81 -0.79 12.09 6.22
CA TYR A 81 0.28 11.11 6.11
C TYR A 81 1.68 11.74 6.25
N ARG A 82 2.42 11.41 7.33
CA ARG A 82 3.86 11.72 7.49
C ARG A 82 4.63 10.43 7.80
N PRO A 83 5.21 9.74 6.79
CA PRO A 83 5.95 8.52 7.02
C PRO A 83 7.39 8.85 7.40
N ILE A 84 7.67 8.89 8.70
CA ILE A 84 9.05 8.93 9.22
C ILE A 84 9.40 7.62 9.94
N SER A 85 8.43 6.71 10.13
CA SER A 85 8.53 5.53 10.99
C SER A 85 8.42 4.17 10.28
N VAL A 86 8.15 4.13 8.97
CA VAL A 86 8.01 2.88 8.22
C VAL A 86 9.28 2.68 7.40
N LEU A 87 10.01 1.60 7.69
CA LEU A 87 11.27 1.24 7.03
C LEU A 87 11.09 1.14 5.51
N ASN A 88 12.17 1.29 4.74
CA ASN A 88 12.08 1.49 3.28
C ASN A 88 11.42 0.30 2.56
N VAL A 89 11.61 -0.91 3.09
CA VAL A 89 10.99 -2.14 2.55
C VAL A 89 9.54 -2.29 3.01
N ASP A 90 9.20 -1.90 4.24
CA ASP A 90 7.84 -1.95 4.76
C ASP A 90 6.90 -1.04 3.98
N TYR A 91 7.35 0.18 3.67
CA TYR A 91 6.57 1.11 2.86
C TYR A 91 6.35 0.54 1.46
N LYS A 92 7.36 -0.12 0.89
CA LYS A 92 7.23 -0.79 -0.38
C LYS A 92 6.24 -1.95 -0.34
N LEU A 93 6.23 -2.74 0.75
CA LEU A 93 5.24 -3.80 0.94
C LEU A 93 3.83 -3.22 1.01
N PHE A 94 3.63 -2.25 1.89
CA PHE A 94 2.34 -1.58 2.06
C PHE A 94 1.84 -0.99 0.74
N THR A 95 2.64 -0.16 0.07
CA THR A 95 2.27 0.45 -1.21
C THR A 95 2.00 -0.57 -2.30
N SER A 96 2.75 -1.68 -2.36
CA SER A 96 2.50 -2.73 -3.36
C SER A 96 1.15 -3.43 -3.18
N ILE A 97 0.68 -3.59 -1.93
CA ILE A 97 -0.63 -4.16 -1.63
C ILE A 97 -1.73 -3.20 -2.08
N ILE A 98 -1.61 -1.92 -1.74
CA ILE A 98 -2.58 -0.90 -2.13
C ILE A 98 -2.62 -0.71 -3.65
N ALA A 99 -1.46 -0.65 -4.30
CA ALA A 99 -1.36 -0.57 -5.76
C ALA A 99 -2.08 -1.74 -6.44
N ARG A 100 -1.93 -2.96 -5.91
CA ARG A 100 -2.62 -4.13 -6.47
C ARG A 100 -4.14 -4.09 -6.30
N ARG A 101 -4.63 -3.53 -5.19
CA ARG A 101 -6.08 -3.30 -5.01
C ARG A 101 -6.60 -2.23 -5.97
N LEU A 102 -5.79 -1.20 -6.23
CA LEU A 102 -6.12 -0.16 -7.20
C LEU A 102 -6.12 -0.69 -8.63
N GLU A 103 -5.19 -1.57 -9.01
CA GLU A 103 -5.18 -2.27 -10.30
C GLU A 103 -6.45 -3.10 -10.50
N GLY A 104 -6.93 -3.78 -9.45
CA GLY A 104 -8.20 -4.51 -9.48
C GLY A 104 -9.44 -3.62 -9.58
N SER A 105 -9.33 -2.37 -9.13
CA SER A 105 -10.38 -1.35 -9.22
C SER A 105 -10.18 -0.42 -10.41
N ARG A 106 -9.24 -0.73 -11.32
CA ARG A 106 -8.86 0.17 -12.41
C ARG A 106 -10.04 0.30 -13.36
N PRO A 107 -10.71 1.45 -13.43
CA PRO A 107 -11.83 1.59 -14.34
C PRO A 107 -11.30 1.75 -15.78
N ASN A 108 -12.08 1.35 -16.78
CA ASN A 108 -11.67 1.22 -18.20
C ASN A 108 -11.24 2.52 -18.91
N TRP A 109 -10.96 3.63 -18.21
CA TRP A 109 -10.66 4.93 -18.80
C TRP A 109 -9.18 5.19 -19.12
N ILE A 110 -8.29 4.24 -18.82
CA ILE A 110 -6.90 4.30 -19.30
C ILE A 110 -6.79 3.35 -20.51
N CYS A 111 -7.19 3.87 -21.67
CA CYS A 111 -6.74 3.41 -22.97
C CYS A 111 -5.39 4.07 -23.29
#